data_AF-A0A165GYF9-F1
#
_entry.id   AF-A0A165GYF9-F1
#
_cell.length_a   1.000
_cell.length_b   1.000
_cell.length_c   1.000
_cell.angle_alpha   90.00
_cell.angle_beta   90.00
_cell.angle_gamma   90.00
#
_symmetry.space_group_name_H-M   'P 1'
#
loop_
_entity.id
_entity.type
_entity.pdbx_description
1 polymer ?
#
loop_
_entity_poly.entity_id
_entity_poly.type
_entity_poly.pdbx_seq_one_letter_code
_entity_poly.pdbx_strand_id
1 'polypeptide(L)'
;MLSLGTAQSSAYLNTIYKPGSDASNTSDFLYVSAGFGFALLVAAWLFFRVTGALFNPNIATALVILGVIKPFRYILFVIAQLVGGICAAAIVQGLMPGELNVNTVPSPGINRAQALFIEMFVTSFLTLAVLMLAVEKHRSTPFAPVGVGMTLFICELWSIPLTGGSVNTARSFGPAVVTNFHNTHWIYWLGPTLGALLATAVYIFAKRSKYWTLTPDQDSVDHRKSPNDLPLAARSPTRADGNGGQLGQSSTSRGGRASDATAAGDPLSQAEKGRGQATGSGLASGVEHA
;
A
#
# COMPACT_ATOMS: atom_id res chain seq x y z
N MET A 1 -13.39 6.36 -13.36
CA MET A 1 -14.26 5.86 -14.44
C MET A 1 -14.32 4.34 -14.42
N LEU A 2 -13.20 3.63 -14.60
CA LEU A 2 -13.17 2.16 -14.69
C LEU A 2 -13.96 1.46 -13.56
N SER A 3 -13.73 1.84 -12.30
CA SER A 3 -14.44 1.27 -11.15
C SER A 3 -15.94 1.60 -11.11
N LEU A 4 -16.31 2.85 -11.43
CA LEU A 4 -17.73 3.25 -11.53
C LEU A 4 -18.42 2.55 -12.71
N GLY A 5 -17.71 2.31 -13.81
CA GLY A 5 -18.21 1.55 -14.95
C GLY A 5 -18.51 0.10 -14.56
N THR A 6 -17.65 -0.55 -13.77
CA THR A 6 -17.95 -1.90 -13.25
C THR A 6 -19.16 -1.90 -12.31
N ALA A 7 -19.32 -0.90 -11.45
CA ALA A 7 -20.53 -0.77 -10.62
C ALA A 7 -21.79 -0.59 -11.47
N GLN A 8 -21.76 0.30 -12.45
CA GLN A 8 -22.89 0.57 -13.34
C GLN A 8 -23.22 -0.65 -14.21
N SER A 9 -22.22 -1.39 -14.68
CA SER A 9 -22.42 -2.65 -15.42
C SER A 9 -23.16 -3.66 -14.57
N SER A 10 -22.75 -3.84 -13.31
CA SER A 10 -23.44 -4.75 -12.38
C SER A 10 -24.89 -4.32 -12.15
N ALA A 11 -25.12 -3.02 -11.90
CA ALA A 11 -26.46 -2.49 -11.70
C ALA A 11 -27.35 -2.72 -12.94
N TYR A 12 -26.86 -2.39 -14.13
CA TYR A 12 -27.58 -2.55 -15.39
C TYR A 12 -27.89 -4.03 -15.71
N LEU A 13 -26.92 -4.93 -15.51
CA LEU A 13 -27.12 -6.37 -15.74
C LEU A 13 -28.15 -6.96 -14.78
N ASN A 14 -28.19 -6.50 -13.53
CA ASN A 14 -29.22 -6.90 -12.58
C ASN A 14 -30.62 -6.45 -13.04
N THR A 15 -30.76 -5.24 -13.61
CA THR A 15 -32.03 -4.78 -14.17
C THR A 15 -32.53 -5.65 -15.33
N ILE A 16 -31.65 -6.10 -16.23
CA ILE A 16 -32.06 -6.88 -17.42
C ILE A 16 -32.29 -8.35 -17.10
N TYR A 17 -31.35 -8.97 -16.38
CA TYR A 17 -31.31 -10.43 -16.23
C TYR A 17 -31.98 -10.92 -14.95
N LYS A 18 -32.26 -10.03 -13.99
CA LYS A 18 -32.94 -10.36 -12.74
C LYS A 18 -34.12 -9.39 -12.46
N PRO A 19 -35.07 -9.23 -13.39
CA PRO A 19 -36.18 -8.31 -13.20
C PRO A 19 -37.05 -8.78 -12.02
N GLY A 20 -37.27 -7.89 -11.05
CA GLY A 20 -38.11 -8.15 -9.88
C GLY A 20 -37.43 -8.86 -8.69
N SER A 21 -36.11 -9.10 -8.76
CA SER A 21 -35.34 -9.51 -7.57
C SER A 21 -34.54 -8.33 -7.01
N ASP A 22 -34.83 -7.93 -5.78
CA ASP A 22 -34.09 -6.85 -5.10
C ASP A 22 -32.71 -7.32 -4.57
N ALA A 23 -32.41 -8.61 -4.69
CA ALA A 23 -31.21 -9.22 -4.11
C ALA A 23 -30.03 -9.22 -5.10
N SER A 24 -29.07 -8.33 -4.87
CA SER A 24 -27.71 -8.50 -5.41
C SER A 24 -27.11 -9.79 -4.84
N ASN A 25 -26.45 -10.59 -5.67
CA ASN A 25 -25.86 -11.85 -5.24
C ASN A 25 -24.34 -11.69 -4.99
N THR A 26 -23.71 -12.71 -4.41
CA THR A 26 -22.28 -12.69 -4.10
C THR A 26 -21.40 -12.45 -5.33
N SER A 27 -21.81 -12.91 -6.52
CA SER A 27 -21.05 -12.66 -7.75
C SER A 27 -21.07 -11.19 -8.17
N ASP A 28 -22.17 -10.48 -7.95
CA ASP A 28 -22.27 -9.04 -8.23
C ASP A 28 -21.28 -8.27 -7.34
N PHE A 29 -21.28 -8.57 -6.04
CA PHE A 29 -20.34 -7.94 -5.10
C PHE A 29 -18.88 -8.26 -5.43
N LEU A 30 -18.57 -9.50 -5.81
CA LEU A 30 -17.22 -9.88 -6.25
C LEU A 30 -16.80 -9.12 -7.51
N TYR A 31 -17.70 -9.02 -8.50
CA TYR A 31 -17.44 -8.31 -9.76
C TYR A 31 -17.16 -6.83 -9.52
N VAL A 32 -18.00 -6.16 -8.73
CA VAL A 32 -17.78 -4.73 -8.42
C VAL A 32 -16.50 -4.55 -7.60
N SER A 33 -16.29 -5.36 -6.55
CA SER A 33 -15.08 -5.27 -5.71
C SER A 33 -13.79 -5.44 -6.52
N ALA A 34 -13.76 -6.44 -7.41
CA ALA A 34 -12.63 -6.67 -8.31
C ALA A 34 -12.42 -5.48 -9.25
N GLY A 35 -13.51 -4.92 -9.78
CA GLY A 35 -13.50 -3.70 -10.59
C GLY A 35 -12.87 -2.51 -9.88
N PHE A 36 -13.21 -2.25 -8.62
CA PHE A 36 -12.60 -1.18 -7.82
C PHE A 36 -11.12 -1.44 -7.53
N GLY A 37 -10.80 -2.62 -7.00
CA GLY A 37 -9.43 -2.97 -6.61
C GLY A 37 -8.45 -2.99 -7.79
N PHE A 38 -8.81 -3.64 -8.90
CA PHE A 38 -7.95 -3.71 -10.08
C PHE A 38 -7.91 -2.39 -10.86
N ALA A 39 -9.00 -1.61 -10.89
CA ALA A 39 -8.94 -0.26 -11.45
C ALA A 39 -7.95 0.63 -10.67
N LEU A 40 -7.99 0.57 -9.33
CA LEU A 40 -7.01 1.30 -8.52
C LEU A 40 -5.60 0.76 -8.73
N LEU A 41 -5.40 -0.56 -8.79
CA LEU A 41 -4.10 -1.15 -9.07
C LEU A 41 -3.52 -0.59 -10.37
N VAL A 42 -4.26 -0.69 -11.48
CA VAL A 42 -3.81 -0.26 -12.80
C VAL A 42 -3.57 1.25 -12.84
N ALA A 43 -4.52 2.04 -12.34
CA ALA A 43 -4.38 3.49 -12.30
C ALA A 43 -3.17 3.88 -11.43
N ALA A 44 -3.00 3.24 -10.27
CA ALA A 44 -1.87 3.51 -9.41
C ALA A 44 -0.56 3.12 -10.07
N TRP A 45 -0.49 1.98 -10.76
CA TRP A 45 0.72 1.56 -11.50
C TRP A 45 1.14 2.59 -12.55
N LEU A 46 0.17 3.16 -13.28
CA LEU A 46 0.41 4.17 -14.31
C LEU A 46 0.86 5.51 -13.73
N PHE A 47 0.20 5.97 -12.66
CA PHE A 47 0.38 7.32 -12.13
C PHE A 47 1.28 7.41 -10.90
N PHE A 48 1.83 6.29 -10.41
CA PHE A 48 2.65 6.23 -9.19
C PHE A 48 3.80 7.24 -9.23
N ARG A 49 4.51 7.30 -10.37
CA ARG A 49 5.66 8.19 -10.55
C ARG A 49 5.29 9.63 -10.93
N VAL A 50 4.05 9.89 -11.30
CA VAL A 50 3.58 11.22 -11.71
C VAL A 50 3.05 11.98 -10.50
N THR A 51 2.11 11.36 -9.77
CA THR A 51 1.39 12.02 -8.68
C THR A 51 1.49 11.27 -7.35
N GLY A 52 2.03 10.05 -7.33
CA GLY A 52 1.87 9.12 -6.22
C GLY A 52 0.52 8.39 -6.23
N ALA A 53 -0.33 8.65 -7.24
CA ALA A 53 -1.61 7.99 -7.45
C ALA A 53 -2.57 8.04 -6.23
N LEU A 54 -2.67 9.20 -5.57
CA LEU A 54 -3.46 9.33 -4.33
C LEU A 54 -4.95 8.99 -4.54
N PHE A 55 -5.55 9.49 -5.63
CA PHE A 55 -6.95 9.27 -6.08
C PHE A 55 -8.07 9.33 -5.02
N ASN A 56 -7.79 9.82 -3.82
CA ASN A 56 -8.66 9.76 -2.66
C ASN A 56 -8.32 10.93 -1.70
N PRO A 57 -9.28 11.83 -1.42
CA PRO A 57 -9.08 12.95 -0.50
C PRO A 57 -8.68 12.51 0.91
N ASN A 58 -9.19 11.37 1.38
CA ASN A 58 -8.93 10.86 2.73
C ASN A 58 -7.48 10.35 2.85
N ILE A 59 -6.96 9.70 1.81
CA ILE A 59 -5.54 9.35 1.73
C ILE A 59 -4.70 10.63 1.73
N ALA A 60 -5.06 11.63 0.92
CA ALA A 60 -4.36 12.92 0.90
C ALA A 60 -4.31 13.59 2.29
N THR A 61 -5.39 13.47 3.07
CA THR A 61 -5.46 13.97 4.45
C THR A 61 -4.43 13.30 5.36
N ALA A 62 -4.27 11.98 5.29
CA ALA A 62 -3.23 11.29 6.04
C ALA A 62 -1.82 11.75 5.64
N LEU A 63 -1.55 11.89 4.34
CA LEU A 63 -0.24 12.34 3.85
C LEU A 63 0.09 13.78 4.26
N VAL A 64 -0.88 14.70 4.32
CA VAL A 64 -0.61 16.08 4.74
C VAL A 64 -0.36 16.18 6.25
N ILE A 65 -1.08 15.40 7.07
CA ILE A 65 -0.85 15.33 8.52
C ILE A 65 0.55 14.82 8.83
N LEU A 66 1.03 13.82 8.07
CA LEU A 66 2.38 13.26 8.21
C LEU A 66 3.48 14.12 7.56
N GLY A 67 3.13 15.25 6.93
CA GLY A 67 4.08 16.13 6.26
C GLY A 67 4.67 15.55 4.96
N VAL A 68 4.11 14.46 4.43
CA VAL A 68 4.55 13.83 3.16
C VAL A 68 4.21 14.71 1.97
N ILE A 69 3.06 15.40 2.02
CA ILE A 69 2.67 16.42 1.04
C ILE A 69 2.47 17.77 1.72
N LYS A 70 2.83 18.86 1.03
CA LYS A 70 2.63 20.22 1.52
C LYS A 70 1.14 20.60 1.52
N PRO A 71 0.66 21.45 2.46
CA PRO A 71 -0.75 21.85 2.53
C PRO A 71 -1.34 22.41 1.23
N PHE A 72 -0.59 23.24 0.51
CA PHE A 72 -1.05 23.76 -0.78
C PHE A 72 -1.27 22.65 -1.82
N ARG A 73 -0.34 21.68 -1.89
CA ARG A 73 -0.47 20.52 -2.79
C ARG A 73 -1.63 19.61 -2.38
N TYR A 74 -1.89 19.48 -1.08
CA TYR A 74 -3.07 18.77 -0.57
C TYR A 74 -4.38 19.37 -1.10
N ILE A 75 -4.54 20.71 -1.01
CA ILE A 75 -5.75 21.39 -1.51
C ILE A 75 -5.94 21.11 -3.01
N LEU A 76 -4.89 21.24 -3.82
CA LEU A 76 -4.95 20.95 -5.25
C LEU A 76 -5.34 19.49 -5.54
N PHE A 77 -4.81 18.54 -4.77
CA PHE A 77 -5.18 17.13 -4.90
C PHE A 77 -6.66 16.90 -4.58
N VAL A 78 -7.16 17.44 -3.48
CA VAL A 78 -8.56 17.27 -3.08
C VAL A 78 -9.49 17.82 -4.16
N ILE A 79 -9.24 19.03 -4.66
CA ILE A 79 -10.04 19.63 -5.74
C ILE A 79 -10.00 18.74 -6.99
N ALA A 80 -8.81 18.35 -7.45
CA ALA A 80 -8.66 17.52 -8.64
C ALA A 80 -9.36 16.16 -8.50
N GLN A 81 -9.32 15.56 -7.31
CA GLN A 81 -9.98 14.28 -7.03
C GLN A 81 -11.50 14.41 -7.02
N LEU A 82 -12.05 15.45 -6.39
CA LEU A 82 -13.50 15.71 -6.38
C LEU A 82 -14.02 15.97 -7.79
N VAL A 83 -13.35 16.84 -8.56
CA VAL A 83 -13.68 17.10 -9.97
C VAL A 83 -13.56 15.83 -10.81
N GLY A 84 -12.47 15.07 -10.63
CA GLY A 84 -12.28 13.79 -11.32
C GLY A 84 -13.38 12.77 -11.01
N GLY A 85 -13.88 12.74 -9.77
CA GLY A 85 -15.02 11.92 -9.36
C GLY A 85 -16.31 12.31 -10.09
N ILE A 86 -16.61 13.61 -10.20
CA ILE A 86 -17.76 14.12 -10.95
C ILE A 86 -17.63 13.77 -12.44
N CYS A 87 -16.49 14.08 -13.06
CA CYS A 87 -16.23 13.76 -14.46
C CYS A 87 -16.36 12.26 -14.73
N ALA A 88 -15.82 11.41 -13.85
CA ALA A 88 -15.93 9.96 -13.98
C ALA A 88 -17.39 9.48 -13.94
N ALA A 89 -18.21 10.03 -13.04
CA ALA A 89 -19.62 9.69 -12.94
C ALA A 89 -20.42 10.15 -14.18
N ALA A 90 -20.19 11.38 -14.65
CA ALA A 90 -20.83 11.92 -15.85
C ALA A 90 -20.46 11.12 -17.11
N ILE A 91 -19.19 10.72 -17.25
CA ILE A 91 -18.74 9.87 -18.35
C ILE A 91 -19.45 8.51 -18.31
N VAL A 92 -19.56 7.88 -17.13
CA VAL A 92 -20.25 6.59 -17.00
C VAL A 92 -21.74 6.73 -17.35
N GLN A 93 -22.41 7.78 -16.88
CA GLN A 93 -23.81 8.07 -17.24
C GLN A 93 -23.98 8.29 -18.75
N GLY A 94 -23.06 8.99 -19.40
CA GLY A 94 -23.14 9.26 -20.85
C GLY A 94 -22.81 8.07 -21.74
N LEU A 95 -21.99 7.12 -21.26
CA LEU A 95 -21.55 5.97 -22.05
C LEU A 95 -22.38 4.71 -21.82
N MET A 96 -23.12 4.63 -20.71
CA MET A 96 -23.81 3.42 -20.32
C MET A 96 -25.34 3.60 -20.33
N PRO A 97 -26.08 2.55 -20.70
CA PRO A 97 -27.54 2.59 -20.66
C PRO A 97 -28.08 2.63 -19.22
N GLY A 98 -29.29 3.15 -19.09
CA GLY A 98 -30.02 3.25 -17.82
C GLY A 98 -29.62 4.45 -16.97
N GLU A 99 -30.33 4.63 -15.87
CA GLU A 99 -29.99 5.65 -14.87
C GLU A 99 -28.71 5.26 -14.12
N LEU A 100 -27.93 6.28 -13.72
CA LEU A 100 -26.69 6.06 -12.99
C LEU A 100 -27.00 5.55 -11.57
N ASN A 101 -26.66 4.29 -11.30
CA ASN A 101 -26.93 3.61 -10.03
C ASN A 101 -25.64 3.13 -9.36
N VAL A 102 -24.77 4.09 -9.02
CA VAL A 102 -23.46 3.82 -8.40
C VAL A 102 -23.23 4.63 -7.12
N ASN A 103 -24.28 5.27 -6.61
CA ASN A 103 -24.24 5.99 -5.34
C ASN A 103 -23.96 5.05 -4.18
N THR A 104 -23.21 5.56 -3.21
CA THR A 104 -23.01 4.86 -1.93
C THR A 104 -24.17 5.21 -1.01
N VAL A 105 -24.93 4.20 -0.59
CA VAL A 105 -26.03 4.33 0.37
C VAL A 105 -25.96 3.13 1.32
N PRO A 106 -26.22 3.29 2.63
CA PRO A 106 -26.31 2.15 3.54
C PRO A 106 -27.42 1.19 3.09
N SER A 107 -27.10 -0.10 3.06
CA SER A 107 -28.06 -1.16 2.71
C SER A 107 -29.19 -1.25 3.74
N PRO A 108 -30.37 -1.78 3.36
CA PRO A 108 -31.44 -2.04 4.30
C PRO A 108 -30.96 -2.86 5.51
N GLY A 109 -31.36 -2.43 6.72
CA GLY A 109 -30.94 -3.07 7.97
C GLY A 109 -29.61 -2.57 8.54
N ILE A 110 -28.83 -1.77 7.79
CA ILE A 110 -27.62 -1.12 8.30
C ILE A 110 -27.96 0.27 8.82
N ASN A 111 -27.77 0.47 10.13
CA ASN A 111 -28.00 1.77 10.74
C ASN A 111 -26.83 2.74 10.46
N ARG A 112 -27.05 4.04 10.72
CA ARG A 112 -26.07 5.11 10.43
C ARG A 112 -24.74 4.92 11.15
N ALA A 113 -24.76 4.44 12.39
CA ALA A 113 -23.53 4.21 13.16
C ALA A 113 -22.74 3.04 12.58
N GLN A 114 -23.40 1.92 12.26
CA GLN A 114 -22.77 0.78 11.60
C GLN A 114 -22.13 1.21 10.28
N ALA A 115 -22.85 1.94 9.42
CA ALA A 115 -22.31 2.43 8.17
C ALA A 115 -21.09 3.35 8.37
N LEU A 116 -21.15 4.25 9.35
CA LEU A 116 -20.03 5.14 9.70
C LEU A 116 -18.79 4.37 10.14
N PHE A 117 -18.93 3.39 11.03
CA PHE A 117 -17.80 2.61 11.53
C PHE A 117 -17.25 1.65 10.49
N ILE A 118 -18.09 1.05 9.64
CA ILE A 118 -17.64 0.25 8.49
C ILE A 118 -16.76 1.11 7.60
N GLU A 119 -17.23 2.27 7.15
CA GLU A 119 -16.48 3.19 6.28
C GLU A 119 -15.19 3.70 6.94
N MET A 120 -15.21 3.94 8.25
CA MET A 120 -14.03 4.28 9.03
C MET A 120 -12.98 3.15 8.99
N PHE A 121 -13.38 1.92 9.30
CA PHE A 121 -12.43 0.80 9.34
C PHE A 121 -11.88 0.45 7.97
N VAL A 122 -12.70 0.33 6.93
CA VAL A 122 -12.19 0.02 5.58
C VAL A 122 -11.27 1.10 5.04
N THR A 123 -11.58 2.38 5.28
CA THR A 123 -10.70 3.47 4.87
C THR A 123 -9.42 3.48 5.68
N SER A 124 -9.46 3.08 6.96
CA SER A 124 -8.25 2.95 7.76
C SER A 124 -7.33 1.84 7.24
N PHE A 125 -7.87 0.70 6.81
CA PHE A 125 -7.08 -0.38 6.20
C PHE A 125 -6.42 0.07 4.89
N LEU A 126 -7.19 0.70 3.99
CA LEU A 126 -6.64 1.23 2.75
C LEU A 126 -5.56 2.29 3.00
N THR A 127 -5.82 3.23 3.92
CA THR A 127 -4.86 4.29 4.25
C THR A 127 -3.60 3.70 4.87
N LEU A 128 -3.72 2.75 5.81
CA LEU A 128 -2.57 2.09 6.43
C LEU A 128 -1.74 1.32 5.40
N ALA A 129 -2.38 0.65 4.43
CA ALA A 129 -1.68 0.00 3.32
C ALA A 129 -0.87 1.02 2.49
N VAL A 130 -1.44 2.19 2.18
CA VAL A 130 -0.70 3.26 1.49
C VAL A 130 0.49 3.75 2.31
N LEU A 131 0.31 3.98 3.61
CA LEU A 131 1.39 4.44 4.49
C LEU A 131 2.51 3.40 4.60
N MET A 132 2.17 2.13 4.78
CA MET A 132 3.15 1.07 4.98
C MET A 132 3.82 0.60 3.69
N LEU A 133 3.13 0.63 2.54
CA LEU A 133 3.67 0.10 1.28
C LEU A 133 4.28 1.20 0.39
N ALA A 134 3.69 2.40 0.35
CA ALA A 134 4.09 3.46 -0.57
C ALA A 134 4.89 4.58 0.10
N VAL A 135 4.49 5.00 1.31
CA VAL A 135 5.16 6.07 2.04
C VAL A 135 6.45 5.56 2.67
N GLU A 136 6.38 4.46 3.43
CA GLU A 136 7.57 3.79 3.93
C GLU A 136 8.44 3.26 2.78
N LYS A 137 9.76 3.37 2.93
CA LYS A 137 10.72 2.93 1.91
C LYS A 137 11.34 1.60 2.31
N HIS A 138 11.12 0.60 1.47
CA HIS A 138 11.64 -0.76 1.60
C HIS A 138 11.71 -1.40 0.21
N ARG A 139 12.23 -2.63 0.11
CA ARG A 139 12.44 -3.28 -1.20
C ARG A 139 11.18 -3.43 -2.05
N SER A 140 10.03 -3.55 -1.43
CA SER A 140 8.74 -3.76 -2.11
C SER A 140 7.99 -2.46 -2.44
N THR A 141 8.52 -1.28 -2.09
CA THR A 141 7.85 0.00 -2.40
C THR A 141 7.50 0.20 -3.88
N PRO A 142 8.32 -0.23 -4.87
CA PRO A 142 7.92 -0.16 -6.29
C PRO A 142 6.66 -0.97 -6.63
N PHE A 143 6.33 -1.99 -5.82
CA PHE A 143 5.14 -2.84 -5.96
C PHE A 143 3.96 -2.36 -5.11
N ALA A 144 4.06 -1.21 -4.43
CA ALA A 144 2.99 -0.67 -3.60
C ALA A 144 1.63 -0.58 -4.32
N PRO A 145 1.54 -0.23 -5.63
CA PRO A 145 0.24 -0.18 -6.29
C PRO A 145 -0.51 -1.53 -6.34
N VAL A 146 0.19 -2.67 -6.38
CA VAL A 146 -0.43 -4.01 -6.29
C VAL A 146 -1.02 -4.21 -4.90
N GLY A 147 -0.23 -3.99 -3.84
CA GLY A 147 -0.71 -4.18 -2.48
C GLY A 147 -1.85 -3.22 -2.10
N VAL A 148 -1.80 -1.97 -2.57
CA VAL A 148 -2.87 -0.98 -2.35
C VAL A 148 -4.15 -1.35 -3.11
N GLY A 149 -4.03 -1.76 -4.38
CA GLY A 149 -5.20 -2.21 -5.17
C GLY A 149 -5.85 -3.47 -4.60
N MET A 150 -5.04 -4.45 -4.16
CA MET A 150 -5.54 -5.65 -3.48
C MET A 150 -6.17 -5.33 -2.11
N THR A 151 -5.65 -4.33 -1.40
CA THR A 151 -6.27 -3.85 -0.16
C THR A 151 -7.65 -3.26 -0.44
N LEU A 152 -7.77 -2.43 -1.48
CA LEU A 152 -9.07 -1.88 -1.87
C LEU A 152 -10.04 -3.01 -2.28
N PHE A 153 -9.59 -4.00 -3.04
CA PHE A 153 -10.40 -5.16 -3.39
C PHE A 153 -11.02 -5.84 -2.16
N ILE A 154 -10.22 -6.13 -1.13
CA ILE A 154 -10.70 -6.75 0.11
C ILE A 154 -11.62 -5.82 0.90
N CYS A 155 -11.30 -4.53 0.96
CA CYS A 155 -12.17 -3.53 1.60
C CYS A 155 -13.56 -3.53 0.96
N GLU A 156 -13.61 -3.47 -0.37
CA GLU A 156 -14.84 -3.41 -1.15
C GLU A 156 -15.67 -4.70 -1.05
N LEU A 157 -15.01 -5.86 -0.97
CA LEU A 157 -15.70 -7.14 -0.73
C LEU A 157 -16.55 -7.12 0.54
N TRP A 158 -16.11 -6.38 1.56
CA TRP A 158 -16.85 -6.23 2.80
C TRP A 158 -17.80 -5.02 2.78
N SER A 159 -17.37 -3.87 2.28
CA SER A 159 -18.14 -2.61 2.39
C SER A 159 -19.23 -2.45 1.34
N ILE A 160 -19.06 -2.94 0.11
CA ILE A 160 -20.09 -2.79 -0.94
C ILE A 160 -21.46 -3.31 -0.49
N PRO A 161 -21.60 -4.56 0.00
CA PRO A 161 -22.91 -5.08 0.38
C PRO A 161 -23.57 -4.36 1.56
N LEU A 162 -22.82 -3.56 2.33
CA LEU A 162 -23.29 -2.95 3.58
C LEU A 162 -23.50 -1.43 3.46
N THR A 163 -22.59 -0.73 2.79
CA THR A 163 -22.54 0.74 2.72
C THR A 163 -22.46 1.27 1.29
N GLY A 164 -22.44 0.38 0.29
CA GLY A 164 -22.13 0.73 -1.10
C GLY A 164 -20.64 0.92 -1.38
N GLY A 165 -19.78 0.77 -0.37
CA GLY A 165 -18.32 0.76 -0.52
C GLY A 165 -17.78 2.10 -1.01
N SER A 166 -17.73 3.09 -0.10
CA SER A 166 -17.13 4.38 -0.44
C SER A 166 -15.62 4.31 -0.39
N VAL A 167 -15.07 4.10 0.81
CA VAL A 167 -13.62 4.13 1.13
C VAL A 167 -12.92 5.45 0.71
N ASN A 168 -13.66 6.40 0.12
CA ASN A 168 -13.15 7.51 -0.66
C ASN A 168 -14.26 8.55 -0.89
N THR A 169 -14.11 9.70 -0.26
CA THR A 169 -15.08 10.80 -0.37
C THR A 169 -15.31 11.25 -1.82
N ALA A 170 -14.28 11.31 -2.68
CA ALA A 170 -14.47 11.71 -4.08
C ALA A 170 -15.29 10.69 -4.89
N ARG A 171 -15.16 9.39 -4.56
CA ARG A 171 -15.92 8.30 -5.19
C ARG A 171 -17.41 8.35 -4.84
N SER A 172 -17.76 8.80 -3.64
CA SER A 172 -19.14 9.01 -3.23
C SER A 172 -19.71 10.33 -3.71
N PHE A 173 -18.91 11.40 -3.65
CA PHE A 173 -19.33 12.75 -4.02
C PHE A 173 -19.65 12.88 -5.51
N GLY A 174 -18.80 12.33 -6.39
CA GLY A 174 -18.96 12.45 -7.84
C GLY A 174 -20.34 12.01 -8.36
N PRO A 175 -20.74 10.74 -8.13
CA PRO A 175 -22.07 10.26 -8.51
C PRO A 175 -23.22 11.05 -7.88
N ALA A 176 -23.09 11.48 -6.62
CA ALA A 176 -24.13 12.23 -5.93
C ALA A 176 -24.38 13.63 -6.54
N VAL A 177 -23.34 14.28 -7.07
CA VAL A 177 -23.46 15.53 -7.82
C VAL A 177 -24.19 15.33 -9.15
N VAL A 178 -23.92 14.22 -9.84
CA VAL A 178 -24.51 13.91 -11.15
C VAL A 178 -25.96 13.44 -11.02
N THR A 179 -26.30 12.80 -9.90
CA THR A 179 -27.64 12.25 -9.63
C THR A 179 -28.32 13.09 -8.57
N ASN A 180 -28.25 12.69 -7.30
CA ASN A 180 -28.74 13.43 -6.14
C ASN A 180 -28.05 12.96 -4.86
N PHE A 181 -28.05 13.81 -3.83
CA PHE A 181 -27.53 13.49 -2.51
C PHE A 181 -28.56 12.75 -1.65
N HIS A 182 -28.16 11.62 -1.07
CA HIS A 182 -28.94 10.92 -0.04
C HIS A 182 -28.75 11.57 1.34
N ASN A 183 -29.74 11.45 2.23
CA ASN A 183 -29.68 12.04 3.58
C ASN A 183 -28.57 11.46 4.49
N THR A 184 -27.99 10.32 4.11
CA THR A 184 -26.85 9.67 4.78
C THR A 184 -25.51 10.04 4.16
N HIS A 185 -25.46 10.92 3.16
CA HIS A 185 -24.23 11.19 2.39
C HIS A 185 -23.07 11.70 3.26
N TRP A 186 -23.35 12.40 4.36
CA TRP A 186 -22.35 12.87 5.32
C TRP A 186 -21.47 11.74 5.88
N ILE A 187 -21.97 10.49 5.92
CA ILE A 187 -21.23 9.31 6.36
C ILE A 187 -19.98 9.10 5.50
N TYR A 188 -20.06 9.37 4.19
CA TYR A 188 -18.98 9.16 3.24
C TYR A 188 -17.97 10.32 3.20
N TRP A 189 -18.22 11.36 4.00
CA TRP A 189 -17.24 12.39 4.34
C TRP A 189 -16.59 12.05 5.67
N LEU A 190 -17.41 11.85 6.71
CA LEU A 190 -16.92 11.66 8.07
C LEU A 190 -16.24 10.31 8.28
N GLY A 191 -16.86 9.21 7.85
CA GLY A 191 -16.33 7.86 8.02
C GLY A 191 -14.94 7.69 7.41
N PRO A 192 -14.77 7.94 6.10
CA PRO A 192 -13.47 7.86 5.47
C PRO A 192 -12.41 8.80 6.09
N THR A 193 -12.82 10.00 6.52
CA THR A 193 -11.91 10.94 7.20
C THR A 193 -11.45 10.40 8.56
N LEU A 194 -12.36 9.88 9.39
CA LEU A 194 -12.02 9.22 10.65
C LEU A 194 -11.11 8.01 10.41
N GLY A 195 -11.35 7.26 9.33
CA GLY A 195 -10.50 6.13 8.94
C GLY A 195 -9.07 6.55 8.61
N ALA A 196 -8.91 7.63 7.85
CA ALA A 196 -7.59 8.20 7.55
C ALA A 196 -6.86 8.69 8.81
N LEU A 197 -7.58 9.32 9.75
CA LEU A 197 -7.02 9.74 11.04
C LEU A 197 -6.60 8.55 11.90
N LEU A 198 -7.41 7.50 11.97
CA LEU A 198 -7.10 6.27 12.70
C LEU A 198 -5.85 5.59 12.14
N ALA A 199 -5.77 5.41 10.82
CA ALA A 199 -4.60 4.83 10.17
C ALA A 199 -3.33 5.67 10.41
N THR A 200 -3.46 6.99 10.37
CA THR A 200 -2.36 7.92 10.66
C THR A 200 -1.88 7.75 12.10
N ALA A 201 -2.79 7.65 13.07
CA ALA A 201 -2.44 7.43 14.47
C ALA A 201 -1.73 6.08 14.68
N VAL A 202 -2.24 5.01 14.06
CA VAL A 202 -1.62 3.68 14.10
C VAL A 202 -0.22 3.71 13.48
N TYR A 203 -0.05 4.36 12.33
CA TYR A 203 1.24 4.52 11.67
C TYR A 203 2.24 5.29 12.55
N ILE A 204 1.83 6.40 13.15
CA ILE A 204 2.68 7.18 14.07
C ILE A 204 3.09 6.33 15.28
N PHE A 205 2.15 5.57 15.86
CA PHE A 205 2.44 4.66 16.96
C PHE A 205 3.49 3.60 16.55
N ALA A 206 3.29 2.94 15.40
CA ALA A 206 4.24 1.95 14.89
C ALA A 206 5.64 2.55 14.66
N LYS A 207 5.72 3.76 14.08
CA LYS A 207 7.00 4.47 13.86
C LYS A 207 7.68 4.82 15.20
N ARG A 208 6.92 5.28 16.20
CA ARG A 208 7.46 5.58 17.54
C ARG A 208 7.97 4.33 18.25
N SER A 209 7.29 3.20 18.07
CA SER A 209 7.70 1.90 18.58
C SER A 209 8.84 1.25 17.78
N LYS A 210 9.37 1.95 16.75
CA LYS A 210 10.41 1.46 15.84
C LYS A 210 10.09 0.06 15.30
N TYR A 211 8.89 -0.13 14.76
CA TYR A 211 8.38 -1.46 14.39
C TYR A 211 9.36 -2.32 13.56
N TRP A 212 10.23 -1.72 12.74
CA TRP A 212 11.25 -2.43 11.94
C TRP A 212 12.30 -3.16 12.79
N THR A 213 12.44 -2.86 14.08
CA THR A 213 13.34 -3.59 14.99
C THR A 213 12.70 -4.85 15.58
N LEU A 214 11.37 -5.00 15.48
CA LEU A 214 10.65 -6.16 16.03
C LEU A 214 10.83 -7.43 15.18
N THR A 215 11.05 -7.26 13.87
CA THR A 215 11.29 -8.35 12.93
C THR A 215 12.36 -7.90 11.94
N PRO A 216 13.64 -7.89 12.36
CA PRO A 216 14.72 -7.41 11.51
C PRO A 216 14.86 -8.29 10.28
N ASP A 217 15.33 -7.70 9.17
CA ASP A 217 15.67 -8.41 7.94
C ASP A 217 14.51 -9.13 7.23
N GLN A 218 13.26 -8.83 7.58
CA GLN A 218 12.09 -9.46 6.96
C GLN A 218 11.95 -9.16 5.45
N ASP A 219 12.45 -8.01 5.00
CA ASP A 219 12.54 -7.65 3.57
C ASP A 219 13.95 -7.92 2.99
N SER A 220 14.75 -8.74 3.68
CA SER A 220 16.05 -9.17 3.18
C SER A 220 15.91 -10.11 1.97
N VAL A 221 16.66 -9.84 0.91
CA VAL A 221 16.89 -10.75 -0.23
C VAL A 221 18.21 -11.50 -0.09
N ASP A 222 18.96 -11.23 0.98
CA ASP A 222 20.17 -11.98 1.31
C ASP A 222 19.77 -13.34 1.87
N HIS A 223 19.89 -14.38 1.03
CA HIS A 223 19.57 -15.76 1.35
C HIS A 223 20.34 -16.30 2.58
N ARG A 224 21.48 -15.70 2.94
CA ARG A 224 22.27 -16.10 4.12
C ARG A 224 21.57 -15.78 5.43
N LYS A 225 20.54 -14.94 5.41
CA LYS A 225 19.72 -14.59 6.58
C LYS A 225 18.52 -15.53 6.77
N SER A 226 18.29 -16.46 5.85
CA SER A 226 17.26 -17.49 6.00
C SER A 226 17.60 -18.45 7.14
N PRO A 227 16.60 -19.09 7.78
CA PRO A 227 16.86 -20.19 8.70
C PRO A 227 17.70 -21.29 8.04
N ASN A 228 18.61 -21.89 8.80
CA ASN A 228 19.36 -23.05 8.34
C ASN A 228 18.40 -24.20 7.97
N ASP A 229 18.82 -25.05 7.04
CA ASP A 229 18.09 -26.28 6.72
C ASP A 229 17.81 -27.08 8.00
N LEU A 230 16.59 -27.61 8.11
CA LEU A 230 16.22 -28.48 9.22
C LEU A 230 17.24 -29.63 9.30
N PRO A 231 17.67 -30.05 10.50
CA PRO A 231 18.42 -31.29 10.62
C PRO A 231 17.50 -32.42 10.15
N LEU A 232 17.76 -32.95 8.95
CA LEU A 232 17.17 -34.20 8.49
C LEU A 232 17.37 -35.21 9.61
N ALA A 233 16.27 -35.68 10.20
CA ALA A 233 16.28 -36.60 11.31
C ALA A 233 17.27 -37.73 11.03
N ALA A 234 18.27 -37.86 11.91
CA ALA A 234 19.30 -38.87 11.86
C ALA A 234 18.68 -40.25 11.60
N ARG A 235 18.75 -40.71 10.36
CA ARG A 235 18.43 -42.09 10.00
C ARG A 235 19.49 -42.60 9.06
N SER A 236 20.44 -43.34 9.64
CA SER A 236 20.73 -44.69 9.16
C SER A 236 21.32 -45.52 10.30
N PRO A 237 20.97 -46.81 10.36
CA PRO A 237 21.02 -47.64 11.56
C PRO A 237 22.44 -48.08 11.88
N THR A 238 22.73 -48.21 13.18
CA THR A 238 23.83 -49.00 13.71
C THR A 238 23.82 -50.40 13.07
N ARG A 239 24.75 -50.66 12.15
CA ARG A 239 25.23 -52.02 11.90
C ARG A 239 26.37 -52.26 12.88
N ALA A 240 26.06 -53.05 13.90
CA ALA A 240 27.05 -53.83 14.61
C ALA A 240 27.75 -54.74 13.59
N ASP A 241 29.08 -54.80 13.63
CA ASP A 241 29.82 -56.04 13.47
C ASP A 241 31.26 -55.82 13.94
N GLY A 242 31.72 -56.78 14.74
CA GLY A 242 32.98 -56.70 15.47
C GLY A 242 34.19 -57.27 14.71
N ASN A 243 35.34 -56.88 15.24
CA ASN A 243 36.57 -57.65 15.43
C ASN A 243 37.31 -58.23 14.20
N GLY A 244 38.58 -57.81 14.01
CA GLY A 244 39.54 -58.54 13.17
C GLY A 244 40.81 -57.80 12.75
N GLY A 245 41.83 -57.79 13.62
CA GLY A 245 43.24 -58.09 13.32
C GLY A 245 44.03 -57.40 12.18
N GLN A 246 45.03 -56.62 12.62
CA GLN A 246 46.48 -56.73 12.30
C GLN A 246 47.12 -56.24 10.97
N LEU A 247 48.18 -55.43 11.19
CA LEU A 247 49.55 -55.40 10.59
C LEU A 247 49.89 -54.47 9.41
N GLY A 248 50.91 -53.61 9.66
CA GLY A 248 52.01 -53.39 8.69
C GLY A 248 52.51 -51.94 8.45
N GLN A 249 53.49 -51.49 9.26
CA GLN A 249 54.73 -50.71 8.94
C GLN A 249 54.73 -49.55 7.90
N SER A 250 55.56 -48.50 7.92
CA SER A 250 56.37 -47.68 8.86
C SER A 250 57.27 -46.78 7.98
N SER A 251 57.33 -45.46 8.22
CA SER A 251 58.50 -44.56 7.95
C SER A 251 58.10 -43.10 8.29
N THR A 252 58.61 -42.53 9.40
CA THR A 252 59.69 -41.50 9.48
C THR A 252 59.40 -40.23 8.65
N SER A 253 59.48 -38.98 9.13
CA SER A 253 60.04 -38.35 10.34
C SER A 253 59.67 -36.86 10.35
N ARG A 254 59.55 -36.26 11.57
CA ARG A 254 59.80 -34.85 11.98
C ARG A 254 59.44 -33.72 10.98
N GLY A 255 58.54 -32.78 11.25
CA GLY A 255 58.33 -32.03 12.50
C GLY A 255 58.85 -30.59 12.34
N GLY A 256 57.92 -29.63 12.18
CA GLY A 256 58.13 -28.21 12.53
C GLY A 256 58.07 -27.19 11.40
N ARG A 257 56.94 -26.48 11.26
CA ARG A 257 56.81 -25.02 11.48
C ARG A 257 55.42 -24.53 11.11
N ALA A 258 54.73 -23.94 12.08
CA ALA A 258 53.61 -23.04 11.89
C ALA A 258 54.04 -21.65 12.40
N SER A 259 53.94 -20.62 11.57
CA SER A 259 53.65 -19.23 11.96
C SER A 259 53.61 -18.32 10.72
N ASP A 260 52.49 -17.60 10.62
CA ASP A 260 52.28 -16.22 10.16
C ASP A 260 52.61 -15.76 8.72
N ALA A 261 51.55 -15.35 8.02
CA ALA A 261 51.46 -14.21 7.09
C ALA A 261 49.97 -13.97 6.74
N THR A 262 49.26 -13.00 7.33
CA THR A 262 49.09 -11.57 6.93
C THR A 262 48.16 -11.27 5.74
N ALA A 263 47.40 -10.17 5.90
CA ALA A 263 46.62 -9.36 4.94
C ALA A 263 45.21 -9.88 4.62
N ALA A 264 44.07 -9.29 5.03
CA ALA A 264 43.65 -7.88 5.22
C ALA A 264 43.71 -7.02 3.94
N GLY A 265 42.52 -6.72 3.38
CA GLY A 265 42.30 -5.61 2.44
C GLY A 265 41.40 -5.96 1.26
N ASP A 266 40.09 -5.66 1.36
CA ASP A 266 39.12 -5.69 0.25
C ASP A 266 38.99 -4.26 -0.32
N PRO A 267 39.30 -3.98 -1.60
CA PRO A 267 39.44 -2.62 -2.10
C PRO A 267 38.21 -2.15 -2.89
N LEU A 268 37.10 -1.81 -2.21
CA LEU A 268 35.99 -1.06 -2.82
C LEU A 268 35.36 -0.08 -1.81
N SER A 269 36.18 0.84 -1.29
CA SER A 269 35.71 1.97 -0.47
C SER A 269 36.67 3.16 -0.56
N GLN A 270 36.91 3.67 -1.76
CA GLN A 270 37.55 4.99 -1.98
C GLN A 270 37.15 5.54 -3.35
N ALA A 271 35.90 5.98 -3.50
CA ALA A 271 35.50 6.85 -4.60
C ALA A 271 34.24 7.63 -4.19
N GLU A 272 34.41 8.65 -3.33
CA GLU A 272 33.57 9.88 -3.27
C GLU A 272 33.92 10.74 -2.03
N LYS A 273 35.20 11.08 -1.86
CA LYS A 273 35.59 12.17 -0.95
C LYS A 273 36.67 13.01 -1.61
N GLY A 274 36.23 14.03 -2.36
CA GLY A 274 37.15 14.98 -2.96
C GLY A 274 36.50 15.89 -4.00
N ARG A 275 35.68 16.84 -3.56
CA ARG A 275 35.50 18.15 -4.24
C ARG A 275 34.63 19.07 -3.38
N GLY A 276 35.18 20.20 -2.94
CA GLY A 276 34.38 21.36 -2.54
C GLY A 276 34.71 22.03 -1.20
N GLN A 277 35.96 22.43 -0.95
CA GLN A 277 36.25 23.58 -0.07
C GLN A 277 37.39 24.40 -0.68
N ALA A 278 37.06 25.59 -1.16
CA ALA A 278 38.00 26.67 -1.39
C ALA A 278 37.42 27.91 -0.69
N THR A 279 37.91 28.18 0.51
CA THR A 279 37.80 29.45 1.21
C THR A 279 39.05 30.25 0.91
N GLY A 280 38.88 31.51 0.51
CA GLY A 280 39.97 32.45 0.27
C GLY A 280 39.46 33.87 0.49
N SER A 281 39.84 34.43 1.62
CA SER A 281 39.49 35.74 2.16
C SER A 281 40.18 36.92 1.45
N GLY A 282 39.50 38.07 1.46
CA GLY A 282 40.14 39.37 1.73
C GLY A 282 40.05 40.41 0.62
N LEU A 283 39.25 41.47 0.86
CA LEU A 283 39.74 42.86 1.02
C LEU A 283 38.56 43.83 1.15
N ALA A 284 38.66 44.70 2.16
CA ALA A 284 37.75 45.78 2.47
C ALA A 284 38.34 47.12 2.03
N SER A 285 37.49 47.98 1.44
CA SER A 285 37.51 49.46 1.37
C SER A 285 36.65 49.83 0.15
N GLY A 286 35.71 50.77 0.11
CA GLY A 286 35.30 51.87 0.97
C GLY A 286 34.41 52.78 0.11
N VAL A 287 33.48 53.48 0.77
CA VAL A 287 33.13 54.90 0.50
C VAL A 287 32.18 55.24 -0.68
N GLU A 288 31.01 55.76 -0.25
CA GLU A 288 30.22 56.90 -0.74
C GLU A 288 29.36 56.92 -2.03
N HIS A 289 28.19 57.53 -1.77
CA HIS A 289 27.39 58.48 -2.56
C HIS A 289 26.23 58.01 -3.46
N ALA A 290 25.06 58.56 -3.06
CA ALA A 290 23.82 58.89 -3.78
C ALA A 290 22.86 57.75 -4.14
#